data_AF-A0A519MIS3-F1
#
_entry.id   AF-A0A519MIS3-F1
#
_cell.length_a   1.000
_cell.length_b   1.000
_cell.length_c   1.000
_cell.angle_alpha   90.00
_cell.angle_beta   90.00
_cell.angle_gamma   90.00
#
_symmetry.space_group_name_H-M   'P 1'
#
loop_
_entity.id
_entity.type
_entity.pdbx_description
1 polymer ?
#
loop_
_entity_poly.entity_id
_entity_poly.type
_entity_poly.pdbx_seq_one_letter_code
_entity_poly.pdbx_strand_id
1 'polypeptide(L)' 'MAQFQNDKEAADSLTRAYQQLRQEIGKVIVGQEEVVRLVLTAVFAQGHCLLVGVPGLAKTLLIQTIADSLDLSFNRIQ' A
#
# COMPACT_ATOMS: atom_id res chain seq x y z
N MET A 1 -16.93 -13.18 -7.86
CA MET A 1 -16.12 -13.30 -6.63
C MET A 1 -15.19 -14.49 -6.79
N ALA A 2 -13.91 -14.37 -6.44
CA ALA A 2 -13.03 -15.53 -6.42
C ALA A 2 -13.54 -16.53 -5.37
N GLN A 3 -13.74 -17.79 -5.77
CA GLN A 3 -14.23 -18.83 -4.89
C GLN A 3 -13.04 -19.68 -4.47
N PHE A 4 -12.61 -19.50 -3.21
CA PHE A 4 -11.49 -20.25 -2.63
C PHE A 4 -12.02 -21.53 -1.98
N GLN A 5 -11.31 -22.65 -2.16
CA GLN A 5 -11.70 -23.94 -1.64
C GLN A 5 -11.38 -24.10 -0.15
N ASN A 6 -10.40 -23.35 0.36
CA ASN A 6 -9.98 -23.36 1.76
C ASN A 6 -9.21 -22.07 2.14
N ASP A 7 -9.01 -21.86 3.44
CA ASP A 7 -8.32 -20.68 3.99
C ASP A 7 -6.89 -20.54 3.50
N LYS A 8 -6.19 -21.65 3.25
CA LYS A 8 -4.82 -21.63 2.72
C LYS A 8 -4.80 -21.03 1.31
N GLU A 9 -5.72 -21.44 0.44
CA GLU A 9 -5.82 -20.92 -0.91
C GLU A 9 -6.15 -19.41 -0.92
N ALA A 10 -7.04 -18.98 -0.02
CA ALA A 10 -7.35 -17.56 0.15
C ALA A 10 -6.12 -16.76 0.62
N ALA A 11 -5.35 -17.28 1.58
CA ALA A 11 -4.12 -16.66 2.07
C ALA A 11 -3.02 -16.59 0.99
N ASP A 12 -2.86 -17.65 0.19
CA ASP A 12 -1.92 -17.69 -0.93
C ASP A 12 -2.30 -16.66 -2.01
N SER A 13 -3.60 -16.52 -2.32
CA SER A 13 -4.10 -15.51 -3.25
C SER A 13 -3.84 -14.09 -2.77
N LEU A 14 -4.12 -13.80 -1.49
CA LEU A 14 -3.82 -12.50 -0.89
C LEU A 14 -2.32 -12.17 -0.94
N THR A 15 -1.47 -13.16 -0.65
CA THR A 15 -0.01 -12.98 -0.71
C THR A 15 0.45 -12.59 -2.10
N ARG A 16 -0.09 -13.22 -3.16
CA ARG A 16 0.21 -12.88 -4.56
C ARG A 16 -0.28 -11.48 -4.92
N ALA A 17 -1.50 -11.12 -4.55
CA ALA A 17 -2.06 -9.79 -4.81
C ALA A 17 -1.24 -8.70 -4.10
N TYR A 18 -0.83 -8.94 -2.85
CA TYR A 18 0.03 -8.04 -2.10
C TYR A 18 1.42 -7.86 -2.75
N GLN A 19 2.01 -8.94 -3.28
CA GLN A 19 3.27 -8.85 -4.01
C GLN A 19 3.14 -8.03 -5.29
N GLN A 20 2.07 -8.24 -6.06
CA GLN A 20 1.76 -7.46 -7.26
C GLN A 20 1.57 -5.98 -6.92
N LEU A 21 0.77 -5.68 -5.90
CA LEU A 21 0.55 -4.31 -5.42
C LEU A 21 1.87 -3.61 -5.06
N ARG A 22 2.75 -4.29 -4.32
CA ARG A 22 4.07 -3.74 -3.97
C ARG A 22 4.96 -3.51 -5.19
N GLN A 23 4.90 -4.39 -6.18
CA GLN A 23 5.65 -4.21 -7.43
C GLN A 23 5.16 -2.99 -8.19
N GLU A 24 3.85 -2.77 -8.31
CA GLU A 24 3.29 -1.59 -8.96
C GLU A 24 3.69 -0.29 -8.25
N ILE A 25 3.57 -0.25 -6.92
CA ILE A 25 4.02 0.91 -6.13
C ILE A 25 5.53 1.15 -6.32
N GLY A 26 6.32 0.08 -6.37
CA GLY A 26 7.77 0.14 -6.56
C GLY A 26 8.24 0.72 -7.90
N LYS A 27 7.36 0.80 -8.91
CA LYS A 27 7.66 1.47 -10.19
C LYS A 27 7.78 2.99 -10.05
N VAL A 28 7.13 3.57 -9.04
CA VAL A 28 7.11 5.02 -8.78
C VAL A 28 7.91 5.36 -7.52
N ILE A 29 7.80 4.53 -6.49
CA ILE A 29 8.41 4.76 -5.18
C ILE A 29 9.63 3.86 -5.01
N VAL A 30 10.82 4.45 -5.09
CA VAL A 30 12.11 3.74 -5.02
C VAL A 30 12.76 3.93 -3.64
N GLY A 31 13.25 2.84 -3.04
CA GLY A 31 14.04 2.88 -1.81
C GLY A 31 13.25 3.18 -0.52
N GLN A 32 11.93 2.97 -0.54
CA GLN A 32 11.01 3.19 0.59
C GLN A 32 10.17 1.94 0.90
N GLU A 33 10.73 0.75 0.67
CA GLU A 33 10.01 -0.52 0.74
C GLU A 33 9.40 -0.79 2.13
N GLU A 34 10.10 -0.39 3.19
CA GLU A 34 9.62 -0.53 4.56
C GLU A 34 8.47 0.44 4.86
N VAL A 35 8.58 1.70 4.41
CA VAL A 35 7.52 2.70 4.61
C VAL A 35 6.24 2.26 3.90
N VAL A 36 6.36 1.79 2.65
CA VAL A 36 5.22 1.23 1.90
C VAL A 36 4.59 0.07 2.65
N ARG A 37 5.39 -0.87 3.18
CA ARG A 37 4.88 -2.00 3.98
C ARG A 37 4.10 -1.54 5.21
N LEU A 38 4.64 -0.57 5.96
CA LEU A 38 3.99 -0.06 7.17
C LEU A 38 2.69 0.69 6.88
N VAL A 39 2.67 1.50 5.82
CA VAL A 39 1.45 2.21 5.39
C VAL A 39 0.37 1.23 4.94
N LEU A 40 0.70 0.23 4.12
CA LEU A 40 -0.25 -0.81 3.71
C LEU A 40 -0.79 -1.60 4.91
N THR A 41 0.09 -1.93 5.87
CA THR A 41 -0.32 -2.57 7.13
C THR A 41 -1.33 -1.71 7.88
N ALA A 42 -1.08 -0.42 8.01
CA ALA A 42 -2.00 0.50 8.68
C ALA A 42 -3.35 0.57 7.95
N VAL A 43 -3.36 0.68 6.62
CA VAL A 43 -4.60 0.71 5.83
C VAL A 43 -5.42 -0.57 6.01
N PHE A 44 -4.79 -1.74 5.89
CA PHE A 44 -5.50 -3.03 6.04
C PHE A 44 -6.00 -3.27 7.47
N ALA A 45 -5.31 -2.73 8.47
CA ALA A 45 -5.75 -2.75 9.86
C ALA A 45 -6.75 -1.64 10.22
N GLN A 46 -7.17 -0.80 9.25
CA GLN A 46 -8.00 0.39 9.48
C GLN A 46 -7.40 1.37 10.50
N GLY A 47 -6.08 1.40 10.59
CA GLY A 47 -5.32 2.29 11.46
C GLY A 47 -4.94 3.61 10.79
N HIS A 48 -4.25 4.45 11.57
CA HIS A 48 -3.70 5.72 11.11
C HIS A 48 -2.19 5.70 11.23
N CYS A 49 -1.49 6.40 10.32
CA CYS A 49 -0.05 6.54 10.36
C CYS A 49 0.38 8.01 10.23
N LEU A 50 1.51 8.35 10.83
CA LEU A 50 2.15 9.66 10.72
C LEU A 50 3.47 9.49 9.95
N LEU A 51 3.57 10.15 8.79
CA LEU A 51 4.77 10.11 7.95
C LEU A 51 5.67 11.31 8.24
N VAL A 52 6.74 11.08 9.00
CA VAL A 52 7.72 12.11 9.36
C VAL A 52 8.98 11.98 8.49
N GLY A 53 9.50 13.10 8.02
CA GLY A 53 10.80 13.16 7.36
C GLY A 53 11.05 14.52 6.72
N VAL A 54 12.25 14.75 6.20
CA VAL A 54 12.62 16.03 5.59
C VAL A 54 11.79 16.34 4.32
N PRO A 55 11.69 17.62 3.92
CA PRO A 55 11.05 18.01 2.66
C PRO A 55 11.69 17.30 1.45
N GLY A 56 10.88 17.01 0.42
CA GLY A 56 11.37 16.41 -0.83
C GLY A 56 11.42 14.88 -0.86
N LEU A 57 11.13 14.16 0.23
CA LEU A 57 11.13 12.69 0.26
C LEU A 57 9.85 12.03 -0.27
N ALA A 58 9.22 12.63 -1.29
CA ALA A 58 8.08 12.06 -1.99
C ALA A 58 6.90 11.58 -1.10
N LYS A 59 6.73 12.10 0.13
CA LYS A 59 5.67 11.68 1.07
C LYS A 59 4.27 11.77 0.45
N THR A 60 3.97 12.89 -0.19
CA THR A 60 2.69 13.09 -0.89
C THR A 60 2.54 12.12 -2.06
N LEU A 61 3.60 11.93 -2.86
CA LEU A 61 3.59 11.00 -3.99
C LEU A 61 3.37 9.57 -3.52
N LEU A 62 4.01 9.14 -2.44
CA LEU A 62 3.85 7.81 -1.86
C LEU A 62 2.39 7.53 -1.50
N ILE A 63 1.72 8.46 -0.81
CA ILE A 63 0.32 8.27 -0.41
C ILE A 63 -0.63 8.31 -1.61
N GLN A 64 -0.36 9.19 -2.58
CA GLN A 64 -1.11 9.21 -3.83
C GLN A 64 -0.96 7.90 -4.62
N THR A 65 0.26 7.40 -4.79
CA THR A 65 0.53 6.14 -5.50
C THR A 65 -0.14 4.95 -4.82
N ILE A 66 -0.13 4.90 -3.48
CA ILE A 66 -0.82 3.84 -2.73
C ILE A 66 -2.34 3.93 -2.93
N ALA A 67 -2.91 5.14 -2.88
CA ALA A 67 -4.33 5.35 -3.11
C ALA A 67 -4.74 4.91 -4.52
N ASP A 68 -3.99 5.35 -5.55
CA ASP A 68 -4.25 4.98 -6.94
C ASP A 68 -4.11 3.46 -7.16
N SER A 69 -3.12 2.81 -6.53
CA SER A 69 -2.90 1.36 -6.67
C SER A 69 -3.97 0.51 -5.99
N LEU A 70 -4.68 1.07 -5.00
CA LEU A 70 -5.75 0.41 -4.25
C LEU A 70 -7.15 0.89 -4.67
N ASP A 71 -7.25 1.77 -5.68
CA ASP A 71 -8.49 2.43 -6.10
C ASP A 71 -9.20 3.16 -4.94
N LEU A 72 -8.42 3.86 -4.11
CA LEU A 72 -8.90 4.64 -2.98
C LEU A 72 -8.96 6.13 -3.32
N SER A 73 -9.88 6.86 -2.69
CA SER A 73 -9.89 8.32 -2.75
C SER A 73 -8.73 8.91 -1.94
N PHE A 74 -7.97 9.81 -2.55
CA PHE A 74 -6.94 10.61 -1.87
C PHE A 74 -7.42 12.04 -1.62
N ASN A 75 -7.37 12.48 -0.36
CA ASN A 75 -7.69 13.85 0.04
C ASN A 75 -6.51 14.46 0.83
N ARG A 76 -6.11 15.67 0.47
CA ARG A 76 -5.09 16.45 1.18
C ARG A 76 -5.74 17.65 1.86
N ILE A 77 -5.70 17.65 3.18
CA ILE A 77 -6.04 18.81 4.01
C ILE A 77 -4.70 19.51 4.33
N GLN A 78 -4.62 20.81 4.03
CA GLN A 78 -3.43 21.64 4.28
C GLN A 78 -3.63 22.54 5.48
#